data_AF-A0A090VZH2-F1
#
_entry.id   AF-A0A090VZH2-F1
#
_cell.length_a   1.000
_cell.length_b   1.000
_cell.length_c   1.000
_cell.angle_alpha   90.00
_cell.angle_beta   90.00
_cell.angle_gamma   90.00
#
_symmetry.space_group_name_H-M   'P 1'
#
loop_
_entity.id
_entity.type
_entity.pdbx_description
1 polymer ?
#
loop_
_entity_poly.entity_id
_entity_poly.type
_entity_poly.pdbx_seq_one_letter_code
_entity_poly.pdbx_strand_id
1 'polypeptide(L)'
;MVEYIQKTGLVKEDTAIGLVFPALFSIGVIMIAKNANDVHLDVDAVLLGELAFAPFDRLIISGADVGPKSLWIIGTILAITVGLLFAFFKELKISTFDAGLAASLGFSPVAIHYGLMTVSSVTTVGAFDAVGAILVVALMIAPAATAYLLTNELKRMLIYAICFGVCSAISGYWVAHWLDASIAGSITTMLGILFLAVYLFAPNKGVIAVLYREKQQRTEVSLLTFLLHLKNHTDERERHVNHLNEHINWQKVRSKSVLDLALKNNMILLDNNIVSLTEKGEAFTSKAINYIITNKDAQIEDMKDDFFLFRG
;
A
#
# COMPACT_ATOMS: atom_id res chain seq x y z
N MET A 1 14.98 -10.66 0.28
CA MET A 1 14.23 -9.38 0.19
C MET A 1 12.76 -9.59 -0.14
N VAL A 2 12.42 -10.33 -1.21
CA VAL A 2 11.01 -10.64 -1.58
C VAL A 2 10.22 -11.21 -0.41
N GLU A 3 10.72 -12.27 0.24
CA GLU A 3 10.06 -12.92 1.38
C GLU A 3 9.85 -11.96 2.57
N TYR A 4 10.77 -11.01 2.79
CA TYR A 4 10.66 -10.03 3.88
C TYR A 4 9.55 -9.02 3.60
N ILE A 5 9.43 -8.57 2.35
CA ILE A 5 8.35 -7.68 1.90
C ILE A 5 7.01 -8.42 1.94
N GLN A 6 6.97 -9.68 1.51
CA GLN A 6 5.78 -10.52 1.55
C GLN A 6 5.30 -10.76 2.99
N LYS A 7 6.21 -10.99 3.94
CA LYS A 7 5.88 -11.17 5.38
C LYS A 7 5.21 -9.96 6.01
N THR A 8 5.30 -8.77 5.41
CA THR A 8 4.55 -7.60 5.88
C THR A 8 3.05 -7.70 5.61
N GLY A 9 2.60 -8.59 4.70
CA GLY A 9 1.19 -8.72 4.31
C GLY A 9 0.62 -7.56 3.51
N LEU A 10 1.41 -6.50 3.27
CA LEU A 10 0.98 -5.27 2.60
C LEU A 10 1.05 -5.35 1.07
N VAL A 11 1.85 -6.29 0.55
CA VAL A 11 2.16 -6.41 -0.88
C VAL A 11 2.05 -7.88 -1.28
N LYS A 12 1.37 -8.17 -2.41
CA LYS A 12 1.26 -9.53 -2.96
C LYS A 12 2.61 -10.04 -3.47
N GLU A 13 2.79 -11.35 -3.52
CA GLU A 13 4.05 -12.00 -3.92
C GLU A 13 4.54 -11.53 -5.29
N ASP A 14 3.67 -11.53 -6.30
CA ASP A 14 4.00 -11.06 -7.66
C ASP A 14 4.47 -9.60 -7.69
N THR A 15 3.86 -8.75 -6.84
CA THR A 15 4.23 -7.34 -6.71
C THR A 15 5.56 -7.18 -5.97
N ALA A 16 5.85 -8.01 -4.97
CA ALA A 16 7.12 -8.01 -4.27
C ALA A 16 8.27 -8.48 -5.18
N ILE A 17 8.07 -9.53 -5.97
CA ILE A 17 9.01 -9.97 -7.00
C ILE A 17 9.24 -8.83 -8.00
N GLY A 18 8.15 -8.23 -8.44
CA GLY A 18 8.14 -7.12 -9.37
C GLY A 18 8.87 -5.84 -8.93
N LEU A 19 8.99 -5.62 -7.62
CA LEU A 19 9.67 -4.45 -7.06
C LEU A 19 11.13 -4.75 -6.74
N VAL A 20 11.42 -5.97 -6.24
CA VAL A 20 12.79 -6.38 -5.87
C VAL A 20 13.64 -6.70 -7.08
N PHE A 21 13.08 -7.34 -8.11
CA PHE A 21 13.84 -7.74 -9.29
C PHE A 21 14.45 -6.53 -10.02
N PRO A 22 13.71 -5.46 -10.35
CA PRO A 22 14.30 -4.25 -10.94
C PRO A 22 15.34 -3.57 -10.03
N ALA A 23 15.13 -3.58 -8.71
CA ALA A 23 16.08 -2.99 -7.77
C ALA A 23 17.43 -3.75 -7.75
N LEU A 24 17.39 -5.07 -7.62
CA LEU A 24 18.60 -5.91 -7.66
C LEU A 24 19.26 -5.89 -9.04
N PHE A 25 18.45 -5.89 -10.11
CA PHE A 25 18.94 -5.80 -11.47
C PHE A 25 19.66 -4.46 -11.71
N SER A 26 19.08 -3.35 -11.28
CA SER A 26 19.72 -2.02 -11.33
C SER A 26 21.05 -1.98 -10.58
N ILE A 27 21.13 -2.59 -9.39
CA ILE A 27 22.39 -2.72 -8.64
C ILE A 27 23.42 -3.52 -9.46
N GLY A 28 23.01 -4.63 -10.07
CA GLY A 28 23.88 -5.44 -10.94
C GLY A 28 24.42 -4.65 -12.13
N VAL A 29 23.57 -3.89 -12.81
CA VAL A 29 23.95 -3.02 -13.93
C VAL A 29 24.94 -1.94 -13.47
N ILE A 30 24.69 -1.29 -12.33
CA ILE A 30 25.62 -0.29 -11.76
C ILE A 30 26.98 -0.91 -11.44
N MET A 31 27.02 -2.12 -10.89
CA MET A 31 28.27 -2.82 -10.60
C MET A 31 29.04 -3.17 -11.88
N ILE A 32 28.35 -3.62 -12.94
CA ILE A 32 28.95 -3.88 -14.25
C ILE A 32 29.50 -2.58 -14.84
N ALA A 33 28.68 -1.53 -14.89
CA ALA A 33 29.09 -0.22 -15.43
C ALA A 33 30.32 0.35 -14.72
N LYS A 34 30.43 0.18 -13.39
CA LYS A 34 31.56 0.71 -12.62
C LYS A 34 32.83 -0.13 -12.75
N ASN A 35 32.71 -1.45 -12.95
CA ASN A 35 33.84 -2.39 -12.87
C ASN A 35 34.28 -2.97 -14.23
N ALA A 36 33.54 -2.68 -15.30
CA ALA A 36 33.80 -3.14 -16.67
C ALA A 36 33.88 -1.97 -17.67
N ASN A 37 34.54 -0.86 -17.30
CA ASN A 37 34.72 0.32 -18.16
C ASN A 37 35.38 0.05 -19.53
N ASP A 38 36.04 -1.11 -19.69
CA ASP A 38 36.83 -1.47 -20.88
C ASP A 38 36.18 -2.59 -21.72
N VAL A 39 35.00 -3.07 -21.30
CA VAL A 39 34.17 -3.91 -22.15
C VAL A 39 33.17 -2.97 -22.82
N HIS A 40 33.24 -2.86 -24.16
CA HIS A 40 32.13 -2.33 -24.97
C HIS A 40 30.95 -3.31 -24.88
N LEU A 41 30.42 -3.53 -23.67
CA LEU A 41 29.06 -3.93 -23.51
C LEU A 41 28.29 -2.69 -23.89
N ASP A 42 27.63 -2.77 -25.03
CA ASP A 42 26.50 -1.93 -25.33
C ASP A 42 25.41 -2.33 -24.31
N VAL A 43 25.60 -1.92 -23.06
CA VAL A 43 24.68 -2.15 -21.94
C VAL A 43 23.35 -1.51 -22.32
N ASP A 44 23.38 -0.46 -23.14
CA ASP A 44 22.22 0.13 -23.79
C ASP A 44 21.54 -0.84 -24.77
N ALA A 45 22.28 -1.52 -25.67
CA ALA A 45 21.72 -2.54 -26.57
C ALA A 45 21.28 -3.87 -25.88
N VAL A 46 21.86 -4.23 -24.73
CA VAL A 46 21.46 -5.43 -23.98
C VAL A 46 20.28 -5.15 -23.05
N LEU A 47 20.10 -3.90 -22.60
CA LEU A 47 19.10 -3.55 -21.60
C LEU A 47 17.85 -2.87 -22.15
N LEU A 48 17.83 -2.19 -23.30
CA LEU A 48 16.64 -1.43 -23.72
C LEU A 48 16.51 -1.22 -25.25
N GLY A 49 15.26 -1.11 -25.72
CA GLY A 49 14.93 -0.14 -26.76
C GLY A 49 15.01 1.27 -26.16
N GLU A 50 15.69 2.20 -26.81
CA GLU A 50 15.96 3.51 -26.21
C GLU A 50 14.85 4.52 -26.45
N LEU A 51 14.20 4.93 -25.36
CA LEU A 51 13.25 6.04 -25.38
C LEU A 51 13.86 7.32 -25.98
N ALA A 52 15.17 7.50 -25.81
CA ALA A 52 15.94 8.61 -26.35
C ALA A 52 15.97 8.61 -27.89
N PHE A 53 15.90 7.44 -28.53
CA PHE A 53 15.90 7.32 -29.99
C PHE A 53 14.50 7.41 -30.62
N ALA A 54 13.43 7.38 -29.83
CA ALA A 54 12.05 7.50 -30.32
C ALA A 54 11.81 8.72 -31.24
N PRO A 55 12.38 9.93 -30.99
CA PRO A 55 12.21 11.07 -31.90
C PRO A 55 12.87 10.90 -33.28
N PHE A 56 13.80 9.95 -33.42
CA PHE A 56 14.56 9.70 -34.64
C PHE A 56 13.95 8.57 -35.48
N ASP A 57 13.32 7.57 -34.86
CA ASP A 57 12.56 6.53 -35.57
C ASP A 57 11.16 7.05 -35.92
N ARG A 58 11.08 7.73 -37.07
CA ARG A 58 9.86 8.40 -37.54
C ARG A 58 9.13 7.58 -38.58
N LEU A 59 7.80 7.61 -38.50
CA LEU A 59 6.91 6.98 -39.46
C LEU A 59 6.58 7.97 -40.57
N ILE A 60 6.93 7.62 -41.81
CA ILE A 60 6.60 8.41 -43.00
C ILE A 60 5.48 7.70 -43.75
N ILE A 61 4.31 8.34 -43.82
CA ILE A 61 3.15 7.81 -44.57
C ILE A 61 2.88 8.77 -45.72
N SER A 62 2.89 8.25 -46.95
CA SER A 62 2.61 9.02 -48.16
C SER A 62 3.46 10.31 -48.33
N GLY A 63 4.70 10.27 -47.85
CA GLY A 63 5.64 11.41 -47.90
C GLY A 63 5.48 12.44 -46.78
N ALA A 64 4.52 12.27 -45.87
CA ALA A 64 4.36 13.09 -44.68
C ALA A 64 4.93 12.38 -43.45
N ASP A 65 5.76 13.08 -42.69
CA ASP A 65 6.24 12.64 -41.38
C ASP A 65 5.11 12.77 -40.35
N VAL A 66 4.59 11.62 -39.90
CA VAL A 66 3.50 11.55 -38.91
C VAL A 66 4.00 11.35 -37.48
N GLY A 67 5.30 11.55 -37.24
CA GLY A 67 5.94 11.47 -35.92
C GLY A 67 6.53 10.09 -35.59
N PRO A 68 6.93 9.88 -34.32
CA PRO A 68 7.59 8.65 -33.87
C PRO A 68 6.79 7.38 -34.15
N LYS A 69 7.42 6.37 -34.74
CA LYS A 69 6.80 5.06 -35.01
C LYS A 69 6.32 4.39 -33.72
N SER A 70 7.10 4.47 -32.65
CA SER A 70 6.77 3.89 -31.34
C SER A 70 5.50 4.50 -30.73
N LEU A 71 5.21 5.78 -31.01
CA LEU A 71 3.98 6.44 -30.57
C LEU A 71 2.74 5.83 -31.22
N TRP A 72 2.81 5.51 -32.51
CA TRP A 72 1.70 4.87 -33.23
C TRP A 72 1.48 3.42 -32.79
N ILE A 73 2.56 2.66 -32.57
CA ILE A 73 2.48 1.27 -32.10
C ILE A 73 1.86 1.21 -30.69
N ILE A 74 2.46 1.90 -29.71
CA ILE A 74 1.93 1.93 -28.34
C ILE A 74 0.56 2.60 -28.29
N GLY A 75 0.34 3.68 -29.06
CA GLY A 75 -0.94 4.37 -29.11
C GLY A 75 -2.07 3.46 -29.60
N THR A 76 -1.81 2.61 -30.60
CA THR A 76 -2.78 1.62 -31.08
C THR A 76 -3.06 0.56 -30.02
N ILE A 77 -2.02 0.02 -29.38
CA ILE A 77 -2.16 -0.96 -28.29
C ILE A 77 -2.95 -0.37 -27.12
N LEU A 78 -2.67 0.88 -26.75
CA LEU A 78 -3.38 1.61 -25.71
C LEU A 78 -4.86 1.77 -26.07
N ALA A 79 -5.16 2.20 -27.30
CA ALA A 79 -6.54 2.36 -27.76
C ALA A 79 -7.32 1.04 -27.71
N ILE A 80 -6.72 -0.07 -28.16
CA ILE A 80 -7.31 -1.41 -28.07
C ILE A 80 -7.52 -1.82 -26.62
N THR A 81 -6.52 -1.62 -25.76
CA THR A 81 -6.57 -2.00 -24.33
C THR A 81 -7.64 -1.22 -23.59
N VAL A 82 -7.73 0.09 -23.81
CA VAL A 82 -8.76 0.96 -23.22
C VAL A 82 -10.14 0.58 -23.75
N GLY A 83 -10.28 0.32 -25.06
CA GLY A 83 -11.53 -0.14 -25.67
C GLY A 83 -12.02 -1.45 -25.04
N LEU A 84 -11.14 -2.44 -24.90
CA LEU A 84 -11.45 -3.70 -24.24
C LEU A 84 -11.78 -3.51 -22.75
N LEU A 85 -11.04 -2.64 -22.05
CA LEU A 85 -11.31 -2.35 -20.64
C LEU A 85 -12.68 -1.74 -20.45
N PHE A 86 -13.10 -0.79 -21.30
CA PHE A 86 -14.44 -0.19 -21.22
C PHE A 86 -15.54 -1.19 -21.59
N ALA A 87 -15.32 -2.01 -22.63
CA ALA A 87 -16.28 -3.01 -23.06
C ALA A 87 -16.50 -4.12 -22.03
N PHE A 88 -15.41 -4.62 -21.42
CA PHE A 88 -15.43 -5.78 -20.53
C PHE A 88 -15.19 -5.44 -19.04
N PHE A 89 -15.39 -4.17 -18.65
CA PHE A 89 -15.08 -3.72 -17.28
C PHE A 89 -15.85 -4.50 -16.22
N LYS A 90 -17.13 -4.80 -16.48
CA LYS A 90 -18.03 -5.45 -15.52
C LYS A 90 -17.65 -6.92 -15.35
N GLU A 91 -17.35 -7.56 -16.47
CA GLU A 91 -16.95 -8.95 -16.62
C GLU A 91 -15.60 -9.19 -15.93
N LEU A 92 -14.60 -8.35 -16.21
CA LEU A 92 -13.29 -8.38 -15.56
C LEU A 92 -13.42 -8.21 -14.04
N LYS A 93 -14.25 -7.25 -13.60
CA LYS A 93 -14.47 -7.01 -12.17
C LYS A 93 -15.06 -8.26 -11.51
N ILE A 94 -16.19 -8.77 -12.00
CA ILE A 94 -16.88 -9.91 -11.35
C ILE A 94 -15.99 -11.15 -11.39
N SER A 95 -15.36 -11.47 -12.53
CA SER A 95 -14.50 -12.64 -12.66
C SER A 95 -13.27 -12.60 -11.75
N THR A 96 -12.77 -11.41 -11.39
CA THR A 96 -11.60 -11.26 -10.51
C THR A 96 -11.97 -11.40 -9.04
N PHE A 97 -13.18 -10.98 -8.64
CA PHE A 97 -13.62 -11.02 -7.25
C PHE A 97 -14.40 -12.30 -6.89
N ASP A 98 -15.14 -12.87 -7.85
CA ASP A 98 -15.92 -14.09 -7.66
C ASP A 98 -16.13 -14.82 -9.01
N ALA A 99 -15.29 -15.84 -9.26
CA ALA A 99 -15.39 -16.67 -10.45
C ALA A 99 -16.67 -17.53 -10.48
N GLY A 100 -17.22 -17.91 -9.33
CA GLY A 100 -18.45 -18.69 -9.23
C GLY A 100 -19.67 -17.85 -9.60
N LEU A 101 -19.73 -16.61 -9.08
CA LEU A 101 -20.75 -15.64 -9.47
C LEU A 101 -20.64 -15.30 -10.95
N ALA A 102 -19.43 -15.07 -11.48
CA ALA A 102 -19.22 -14.82 -12.91
C ALA A 102 -19.76 -15.97 -13.78
N ALA A 103 -19.49 -17.22 -13.41
CA ALA A 103 -20.00 -18.40 -14.10
C ALA A 103 -21.53 -18.49 -14.02
N SER A 104 -22.11 -18.20 -12.86
CA SER A 104 -23.58 -18.22 -12.69
C SER A 104 -24.30 -17.15 -13.52
N LEU A 105 -23.64 -16.02 -13.80
CA LEU A 105 -24.14 -14.95 -14.66
C LEU A 105 -23.95 -15.23 -16.16
N GLY A 106 -23.41 -16.40 -16.53
CA GLY A 106 -23.21 -16.81 -17.93
C GLY A 106 -21.88 -16.38 -18.55
N PHE A 107 -20.97 -15.78 -17.77
CA PHE A 107 -19.62 -15.48 -18.25
C PHE A 107 -18.71 -16.71 -18.09
N SER A 108 -17.71 -16.85 -18.96
CA SER A 108 -16.64 -17.83 -18.78
C SER A 108 -15.44 -17.16 -18.08
N PRO A 109 -15.18 -17.43 -16.78
CA PRO A 109 -14.04 -16.84 -16.08
C PRO A 109 -12.70 -17.20 -16.75
N VAL A 110 -12.64 -18.39 -17.32
CA VAL A 110 -11.46 -18.90 -18.05
C VAL A 110 -11.18 -18.06 -19.30
N ALA A 111 -12.20 -17.76 -20.09
CA ALA A 111 -12.04 -16.93 -21.28
C ALA A 111 -11.60 -15.50 -20.93
N ILE A 112 -12.17 -14.92 -19.88
CA ILE A 112 -11.80 -13.57 -19.40
C ILE A 112 -10.35 -13.57 -18.90
N HIS A 113 -9.93 -14.59 -18.16
CA HIS A 113 -8.57 -14.72 -17.67
C HIS A 113 -7.54 -14.79 -18.80
N TYR A 114 -7.75 -15.67 -19.80
CA TYR A 114 -6.84 -15.78 -20.94
C TYR A 114 -6.90 -14.55 -21.86
N GLY A 115 -8.06 -13.90 -21.99
CA GLY A 115 -8.18 -12.62 -22.68
C GLY A 115 -7.33 -11.54 -22.02
N LEU A 116 -7.42 -11.40 -20.69
CA LEU A 116 -6.61 -10.46 -19.93
C LEU A 116 -5.10 -10.75 -20.05
N MET A 117 -4.71 -12.02 -19.93
CA MET A 117 -3.32 -12.46 -20.11
C MET A 117 -2.79 -12.11 -21.50
N THR A 118 -3.60 -12.31 -22.55
CA THR A 118 -3.22 -12.01 -23.93
C THR A 118 -2.99 -10.51 -24.13
N VAL A 119 -3.94 -9.67 -23.68
CA VAL A 119 -3.82 -8.20 -23.79
C VAL A 119 -2.60 -7.70 -23.00
N SER A 120 -2.40 -8.21 -21.79
CA SER A 120 -1.24 -7.88 -20.95
C SER A 120 0.08 -8.25 -21.63
N SER A 121 0.16 -9.46 -22.23
CA SER A 121 1.33 -9.94 -22.95
C SER A 121 1.66 -9.05 -24.16
N VAL A 122 0.67 -8.78 -25.02
CA VAL A 122 0.84 -7.90 -26.19
C VAL A 122 1.28 -6.50 -25.77
N THR A 123 0.70 -5.97 -24.70
CA THR A 123 1.06 -4.65 -24.16
C THR A 123 2.49 -4.62 -23.65
N THR A 124 2.90 -5.66 -22.92
CA THR A 124 4.26 -5.76 -22.36
C THR A 124 5.31 -5.87 -23.46
N VAL A 125 5.09 -6.74 -24.45
CA VAL A 125 6.01 -6.92 -25.58
C VAL A 125 6.10 -5.65 -26.42
N GLY A 126 4.97 -5.01 -26.74
CA GLY A 126 4.97 -3.75 -27.48
C GLY A 126 5.65 -2.60 -26.72
N ALA A 127 5.57 -2.58 -25.39
CA ALA A 127 6.24 -1.59 -24.57
C ALA A 127 7.75 -1.85 -24.44
N PHE A 128 8.20 -3.11 -24.43
CA PHE A 128 9.63 -3.46 -24.37
C PHE A 128 10.40 -2.90 -25.57
N ASP A 129 9.83 -2.95 -26.77
CA ASP A 129 10.49 -2.45 -27.99
C ASP A 129 10.69 -0.93 -27.96
N ALA A 130 9.72 -0.20 -27.40
CA ALA A 130 9.74 1.25 -27.39
C ALA A 130 10.52 1.87 -26.22
N VAL A 131 10.46 1.23 -25.05
CA VAL A 131 10.88 1.81 -23.76
C VAL A 131 11.98 0.97 -23.10
N GLY A 132 12.05 -0.31 -23.45
CA GLY A 132 12.97 -1.28 -22.88
C GLY A 132 12.49 -1.98 -21.61
N ALA A 133 13.14 -3.10 -21.28
CA ALA A 133 12.64 -4.08 -20.31
C ALA A 133 12.48 -3.55 -18.89
N ILE A 134 13.48 -2.81 -18.37
CA ILE A 134 13.49 -2.34 -16.98
C ILE A 134 12.32 -1.39 -16.70
N LEU A 135 12.14 -0.39 -17.58
CA LEU A 135 11.14 0.64 -17.38
C LEU A 135 9.72 0.08 -17.53
N VAL A 136 9.51 -0.89 -18.40
CA VAL A 136 8.20 -1.57 -18.52
C VAL A 136 7.85 -2.34 -17.26
N VAL A 137 8.78 -3.10 -16.68
CA VAL A 137 8.53 -3.80 -15.41
C VAL A 137 8.21 -2.79 -14.30
N ALA A 138 8.96 -1.69 -14.22
CA ALA A 138 8.71 -0.63 -13.24
C ALA A 138 7.32 0.00 -13.39
N LEU A 139 6.92 0.37 -14.62
CA LEU A 139 5.62 0.98 -14.93
C LEU A 139 4.45 0.01 -14.77
N MET A 140 4.67 -1.29 -14.96
CA MET A 140 3.61 -2.29 -14.79
C MET A 140 3.29 -2.53 -13.31
N ILE A 141 4.27 -2.35 -12.41
CA ILE A 141 4.19 -2.84 -11.04
C ILE A 141 4.07 -1.67 -10.04
N ALA A 142 4.96 -0.68 -10.11
CA ALA A 142 5.03 0.37 -9.09
C ALA A 142 3.75 1.23 -9.02
N PRO A 143 3.18 1.76 -10.13
CA PRO A 143 1.96 2.58 -10.06
C PRO A 143 0.75 1.80 -9.52
N ALA A 144 0.61 0.54 -9.92
CA ALA A 144 -0.47 -0.33 -9.45
C ALA A 144 -0.34 -0.66 -7.96
N ALA A 145 0.88 -0.97 -7.51
CA ALA A 145 1.19 -1.21 -6.10
C ALA A 145 0.94 0.04 -5.23
N THR A 146 1.39 1.22 -5.69
CA THR A 146 1.13 2.49 -5.02
C THR A 146 -0.38 2.77 -4.92
N ALA A 147 -1.12 2.60 -6.01
CA ALA A 147 -2.56 2.83 -6.01
C ALA A 147 -3.30 1.87 -5.06
N TYR A 148 -2.86 0.61 -4.98
CA TYR A 148 -3.42 -0.41 -4.09
C TYR A 148 -3.29 -0.07 -2.60
N LEU A 149 -2.26 0.69 -2.22
CA LEU A 149 -2.06 1.16 -0.84
C LEU A 149 -3.04 2.28 -0.45
N LEU A 150 -3.54 3.06 -1.42
CA LEU A 150 -4.39 4.21 -1.19
C LEU A 150 -5.89 3.91 -1.25
N THR A 151 -6.31 2.93 -2.05
CA THR A 151 -7.74 2.65 -2.25
C THR A 151 -8.04 1.15 -2.38
N ASN A 152 -9.23 0.78 -1.96
CA ASN A 152 -9.79 -0.57 -2.13
C ASN A 152 -10.79 -0.64 -3.30
N GLU A 153 -11.14 0.49 -3.92
CA GLU A 153 -12.05 0.52 -5.06
C GLU A 153 -11.28 0.38 -6.39
N LEU A 154 -11.56 -0.68 -7.16
CA LEU A 154 -10.88 -0.98 -8.43
C LEU A 154 -10.89 0.21 -9.42
N LYS A 155 -12.02 0.92 -9.53
CA LYS A 155 -12.14 2.10 -10.43
C LYS A 155 -11.16 3.20 -10.04
N ARG A 156 -11.10 3.55 -8.75
CA ARG A 156 -10.17 4.58 -8.25
C ARG A 156 -8.73 4.11 -8.36
N MET A 157 -8.48 2.83 -8.16
CA MET A 157 -7.14 2.23 -8.28
C MET A 157 -6.58 2.38 -9.69
N LEU A 158 -7.38 2.12 -10.73
CA LEU A 158 -6.96 2.32 -12.12
C LEU A 158 -6.63 3.78 -12.41
N ILE A 159 -7.47 4.72 -11.97
CA ILE A 159 -7.23 6.15 -12.16
C ILE A 159 -5.93 6.59 -11.46
N TYR A 160 -5.74 6.18 -10.21
CA TYR A 160 -4.51 6.50 -9.47
C TYR A 160 -3.26 5.90 -10.10
N ALA A 161 -3.32 4.64 -10.56
CA ALA A 161 -2.19 4.01 -11.24
C ALA A 161 -1.80 4.77 -12.52
N ILE A 162 -2.78 5.18 -13.33
CA ILE A 162 -2.54 6.00 -14.52
C ILE A 162 -1.92 7.34 -14.13
N CYS A 163 -2.49 8.05 -13.15
CA CYS A 163 -1.97 9.33 -12.68
C CYS A 163 -0.53 9.20 -12.17
N PHE A 164 -0.21 8.20 -11.35
CA PHE A 164 1.13 7.99 -10.85
C PHE A 164 2.12 7.62 -11.95
N GLY A 165 1.71 6.79 -12.90
CA GLY A 165 2.53 6.46 -14.07
C GLY A 165 2.88 7.70 -14.90
N VAL A 166 1.86 8.50 -15.26
CA VAL A 166 2.03 9.72 -16.06
C VAL A 166 2.85 10.77 -15.31
N CYS A 167 2.53 11.05 -14.04
CA CYS A 167 3.27 12.02 -13.24
C CYS A 167 4.74 11.60 -13.08
N SER A 168 5.01 10.32 -12.84
CA SER A 168 6.39 9.81 -12.69
C SER A 168 7.15 9.81 -14.01
N ALA A 169 6.49 9.54 -15.13
CA ALA A 169 7.10 9.64 -16.45
C ALA A 169 7.50 11.08 -16.77
N ILE A 170 6.60 12.06 -16.55
CA ILE A 170 6.89 13.48 -16.80
C ILE A 170 8.00 13.98 -15.88
N SER A 171 7.85 13.82 -14.56
CA SER A 171 8.84 14.31 -13.60
C SER A 171 10.17 13.58 -13.71
N GLY A 172 10.16 12.26 -13.94
CA GLY A 172 11.37 11.47 -14.17
C GLY A 172 12.12 11.86 -15.43
N TYR A 173 11.43 12.21 -16.52
CA TYR A 173 12.06 12.74 -17.73
C TYR A 173 12.76 14.08 -17.48
N TRP A 174 12.10 15.02 -16.79
CA TRP A 174 12.71 16.31 -16.46
C TRP A 174 13.93 16.16 -15.53
N VAL A 175 13.87 15.22 -14.58
CA VAL A 175 15.02 14.88 -13.73
C VAL A 175 16.16 14.27 -14.54
N ALA A 176 15.87 13.37 -15.48
CA ALA A 176 16.86 12.80 -16.38
C ALA A 176 17.59 13.89 -17.18
N HIS A 177 16.81 14.83 -17.72
CA HIS A 177 17.35 15.96 -18.49
C HIS A 177 18.22 16.89 -17.65
N TRP A 178 17.86 17.13 -16.38
CA TRP A 178 18.65 18.02 -15.52
C TRP A 178 19.93 17.35 -15.01
N LEU A 179 19.88 16.06 -14.70
CA LEU A 179 21.01 15.31 -14.15
C LEU A 179 21.90 14.66 -15.20
N ASP A 180 21.57 14.83 -16.49
CA ASP A 180 22.21 14.14 -17.62
C ASP A 180 22.30 12.62 -17.38
N ALA A 181 21.19 12.06 -16.88
CA ALA A 181 21.09 10.68 -16.43
C ALA A 181 20.18 9.87 -17.35
N SER A 182 20.25 8.54 -17.24
CA SER A 182 19.36 7.63 -17.99
C SER A 182 17.88 7.97 -17.76
N ILE A 183 17.12 8.13 -18.85
CA ILE A 183 15.67 8.42 -18.83
C ILE A 183 14.93 7.29 -18.11
N ALA A 184 15.21 6.04 -18.48
CA ALA A 184 14.59 4.87 -17.87
C ALA A 184 14.90 4.77 -16.37
N GLY A 185 16.15 5.01 -15.97
CA GLY A 185 16.57 5.02 -14.57
C GLY A 185 15.90 6.12 -13.76
N SER A 186 15.79 7.32 -14.33
CA SER A 186 15.19 8.49 -13.64
C SER A 186 13.69 8.33 -13.43
N ILE A 187 12.95 7.83 -14.44
CA ILE A 187 11.51 7.52 -14.30
C ILE A 187 11.29 6.41 -13.26
N THR A 188 12.10 5.35 -13.32
CA THR A 188 12.03 4.24 -12.34
C THR A 188 12.31 4.73 -10.92
N THR A 189 13.29 5.61 -10.74
CA THR A 189 13.62 6.21 -9.44
C THR A 189 12.45 7.05 -8.92
N MET A 190 11.83 7.85 -9.79
CA MET A 190 10.67 8.66 -9.41
C MET A 190 9.47 7.80 -8.99
N LEU A 191 9.20 6.71 -9.72
CA LEU A 191 8.21 5.71 -9.33
C LEU A 191 8.52 5.11 -7.96
N GLY A 192 9.78 4.78 -7.69
CA GLY A 192 10.24 4.26 -6.40
C GLY A 192 10.07 5.26 -5.26
N ILE A 193 10.39 6.54 -5.47
CA ILE A 193 10.18 7.61 -4.49
C ILE A 193 8.69 7.76 -4.18
N LEU A 194 7.86 7.79 -5.23
CA LEU A 194 6.41 7.93 -5.09
C LEU A 194 5.81 6.73 -4.34
N PHE A 195 6.21 5.50 -4.70
CA PHE A 195 5.82 4.29 -3.99
C PHE A 195 6.23 4.35 -2.51
N LEU A 196 7.48 4.73 -2.22
CA LEU A 196 7.99 4.81 -0.85
C LEU A 196 7.24 5.84 -0.02
N ALA A 197 6.97 7.02 -0.59
CA ALA A 197 6.19 8.06 0.08
C ALA A 197 4.78 7.56 0.43
N VAL A 198 4.08 6.93 -0.51
CA VAL A 198 2.76 6.36 -0.25
C VAL A 198 2.81 5.20 0.73
N TYR A 199 3.81 4.33 0.64
CA TYR A 199 4.01 3.22 1.57
C TYR A 199 4.20 3.69 3.02
N LEU A 200 4.88 4.81 3.23
CA LEU A 200 5.07 5.39 4.56
C LEU A 200 3.81 6.11 5.08
N PHE A 201 3.15 6.90 4.22
CA PHE A 201 2.10 7.84 4.63
C PHE A 201 0.66 7.42 4.29
N ALA A 202 0.43 6.26 3.67
CA ALA A 202 -0.93 5.84 3.33
C ALA A 202 -1.82 5.74 4.59
N PRO A 203 -3.05 6.28 4.55
CA PRO A 203 -3.88 6.48 5.75
C PRO A 203 -4.32 5.17 6.42
N ASN A 204 -4.64 4.14 5.62
CA ASN A 204 -5.16 2.87 6.14
C ASN A 204 -4.13 1.74 6.17
N LYS A 205 -3.18 1.75 5.22
CA LYS A 205 -2.20 0.66 5.03
C LYS A 205 -0.75 1.11 5.19
N GLY A 206 -0.52 2.40 5.43
CA GLY A 206 0.83 2.94 5.55
C GLY A 206 1.49 2.52 6.84
N VAL A 207 2.80 2.29 6.80
CA VAL A 207 3.56 1.79 7.95
C VAL A 207 3.41 2.72 9.17
N ILE A 208 3.45 4.03 8.97
CA ILE A 208 3.34 5.00 10.07
C ILE A 208 1.93 4.97 10.68
N ALA A 209 0.90 4.90 9.84
CA ALA A 209 -0.48 4.84 10.30
C ALA A 209 -0.77 3.55 11.08
N VAL A 210 -0.25 2.41 10.61
CA VAL A 210 -0.38 1.11 11.29
C VAL A 210 0.35 1.13 12.62
N LEU A 211 1.62 1.57 12.65
CA LEU A 211 2.40 1.65 13.89
C LEU A 211 1.75 2.59 14.92
N TYR A 212 1.19 3.71 14.46
CA TYR A 212 0.46 4.64 15.33
C TYR A 212 -0.82 4.01 15.88
N ARG A 213 -1.64 3.37 15.02
CA ARG A 213 -2.87 2.67 15.43
C ARG A 213 -2.58 1.54 16.41
N GLU A 214 -1.57 0.70 16.14
CA GLU A 214 -1.18 -0.39 17.03
C GLU A 214 -0.73 0.12 18.40
N LYS A 215 0.07 1.20 18.43
CA LYS A 215 0.52 1.80 19.68
C LYS A 215 -0.66 2.33 20.49
N GLN A 216 -1.59 3.04 19.82
CA GLN A 216 -2.77 3.58 20.48
C GLN A 216 -3.71 2.47 20.98
N GLN A 217 -3.97 1.44 20.16
CA GLN A 217 -4.76 0.28 20.55
C GLN A 217 -4.16 -0.46 21.75
N ARG A 218 -2.83 -0.65 21.81
CA ARG A 218 -2.17 -1.26 22.98
C ARG A 218 -2.39 -0.46 24.26
N THR A 219 -2.37 0.87 24.17
CA THR A 219 -2.63 1.74 25.33
C THR A 219 -4.09 1.68 25.76
N GLU A 220 -5.04 1.68 24.82
CA GLU A 220 -6.47 1.58 25.10
C GLU A 220 -6.87 0.21 25.65
N VAL A 221 -6.29 -0.88 25.13
CA VAL A 221 -6.48 -2.24 25.71
C VAL A 221 -5.98 -2.27 27.14
N SER A 222 -4.80 -1.70 27.41
CA SER A 222 -4.32 -1.58 28.78
C SER A 222 -5.28 -0.79 29.65
N LEU A 223 -5.74 0.37 29.20
CA LEU A 223 -6.70 1.16 29.94
C LEU A 223 -7.96 0.34 30.27
N LEU A 224 -8.52 -0.37 29.30
CA LEU A 224 -9.69 -1.21 29.51
C LEU A 224 -9.41 -2.32 30.53
N THR A 225 -8.28 -3.03 30.42
CA THR A 225 -7.87 -4.05 31.41
C THR A 225 -7.76 -3.46 32.82
N PHE A 226 -7.21 -2.25 32.95
CA PHE A 226 -7.08 -1.56 34.22
C PHE A 226 -8.44 -1.20 34.82
N LEU A 227 -9.36 -0.64 34.03
CA LEU A 227 -10.69 -0.28 34.49
C LEU A 227 -11.53 -1.52 34.87
N LEU A 228 -11.39 -2.62 34.11
CA LEU A 228 -12.00 -3.92 34.44
C LEU A 228 -11.49 -4.46 35.77
N HIS A 229 -10.18 -4.37 36.02
CA HIS A 229 -9.59 -4.78 37.29
C HIS A 229 -10.15 -3.96 38.45
N LEU A 230 -10.21 -2.63 38.34
CA LEU A 230 -10.79 -1.77 39.38
C LEU A 230 -12.28 -2.06 39.65
N LYS A 231 -13.04 -2.43 38.62
CA LYS A 231 -14.45 -2.77 38.77
C LYS A 231 -14.64 -4.09 39.52
N ASN A 232 -13.79 -5.07 39.27
CA ASN A 232 -13.95 -6.42 39.80
C ASN A 232 -13.34 -6.61 41.20
N HIS A 233 -12.46 -5.70 41.63
CA HIS A 233 -11.79 -5.74 42.93
C HIS A 233 -12.27 -4.60 43.83
N THR A 234 -12.80 -4.93 45.01
CA THR A 234 -13.32 -3.98 46.00
C THR A 234 -12.35 -3.69 47.14
N ASP A 235 -11.29 -4.49 47.31
CA ASP A 235 -10.33 -4.34 48.41
C ASP A 235 -9.41 -3.12 48.23
N GLU A 236 -9.25 -2.32 49.29
CA GLU A 236 -8.40 -1.12 49.29
C GLU A 236 -6.92 -1.42 49.01
N ARG A 237 -6.45 -2.61 49.41
CA ARG A 237 -5.06 -3.05 49.18
C ARG A 237 -4.77 -3.29 47.70
N GLU A 238 -5.73 -3.82 46.96
CA GLU A 238 -5.60 -4.13 45.53
C GLU A 238 -5.74 -2.89 44.65
N ARG A 239 -6.39 -1.84 45.16
CA ARG A 239 -6.59 -0.54 44.48
C ARG A 239 -5.44 0.46 44.67
N HIS A 240 -4.42 0.10 45.43
CA HIS A 240 -3.30 0.99 45.70
C HIS A 240 -2.36 1.10 44.47
N VAL A 241 -1.89 2.32 44.17
CA VAL A 241 -1.08 2.61 42.97
C VAL A 241 0.18 1.73 42.84
N ASN A 242 0.78 1.34 43.97
CA ASN A 242 1.97 0.48 43.97
C ASN A 242 1.68 -0.99 43.60
N HIS A 243 0.48 -1.50 43.89
CA HIS A 243 0.09 -2.88 43.61
C HIS A 243 -0.27 -3.13 42.14
N LEU A 244 -0.52 -2.06 41.37
CA LEU A 244 -0.77 -2.16 39.93
C LEU A 244 0.38 -2.81 39.15
N ASN A 245 1.62 -2.67 39.63
CA ASN A 245 2.78 -3.30 39.01
C ASN A 245 2.90 -4.80 39.33
N GLU A 246 2.31 -5.25 40.44
CA GLU A 246 2.48 -6.61 40.96
C GLU A 246 1.40 -7.56 40.43
N HIS A 247 0.12 -7.15 40.41
CA HIS A 247 -0.98 -8.03 39.98
C HIS A 247 -1.24 -8.00 38.47
N ILE A 248 -1.04 -6.86 37.80
CA ILE A 248 -1.26 -6.73 36.36
C ILE A 248 0.04 -7.02 35.56
N ASN A 249 1.16 -7.29 36.25
CA ASN A 249 2.48 -7.60 35.67
C ASN A 249 2.92 -6.55 34.61
N TRP A 250 2.63 -5.28 34.86
CA TRP A 250 3.03 -4.18 33.98
C TRP A 250 4.32 -3.52 34.47
N GLN A 251 5.17 -3.15 33.51
CA GLN A 251 6.33 -2.30 33.80
C GLN A 251 5.88 -0.93 34.32
N LYS A 252 6.61 -0.37 35.29
CA LYS A 252 6.30 0.92 35.95
C LYS A 252 5.95 2.06 34.99
N VAL A 253 6.62 2.12 33.83
CA VAL A 253 6.39 3.15 32.79
C VAL A 253 5.00 3.02 32.15
N ARG A 254 4.55 1.78 31.91
CA ARG A 254 3.22 1.49 31.33
C ARG A 254 2.12 1.80 32.34
N SER A 255 2.28 1.39 33.60
CA SER A 255 1.31 1.65 34.67
C SER A 255 1.09 3.14 34.88
N LYS A 256 2.17 3.94 34.92
CA LYS A 256 2.06 5.40 35.05
C LYS A 256 1.34 6.03 33.86
N SER A 257 1.68 5.63 32.63
CA SER A 257 1.04 6.16 31.42
C SER A 257 -0.47 5.86 31.39
N VAL A 258 -0.89 4.67 31.81
CA VAL A 258 -2.31 4.29 31.86
C VAL A 258 -3.04 5.05 32.96
N LEU A 259 -2.43 5.21 34.13
CA LEU A 259 -2.98 6.01 35.23
C LEU A 259 -3.19 7.47 34.83
N ASP A 260 -2.18 8.12 34.23
CA ASP A 260 -2.25 9.50 33.75
C ASP A 260 -3.34 9.66 32.68
N LEU A 261 -3.47 8.68 31.78
CA LEU A 261 -4.50 8.69 30.74
C LEU A 261 -5.91 8.48 31.31
N ALA A 262 -6.06 7.65 32.33
CA ALA A 262 -7.32 7.42 33.03
C ALA A 262 -7.77 8.67 33.82
N LEU A 263 -6.82 9.35 34.48
CA LEU A 263 -7.06 10.62 35.18
C LEU A 263 -7.46 11.74 34.22
N LYS A 264 -6.69 11.93 33.12
CA LYS A 264 -6.94 12.98 32.13
C LYS A 264 -8.33 12.90 31.49
N ASN A 265 -8.85 11.68 31.35
CA ASN A 265 -10.18 11.42 30.76
C ASN A 265 -11.32 11.38 31.79
N ASN A 266 -11.05 11.71 33.06
CA ASN A 266 -12.00 11.66 34.17
C ASN A 266 -12.64 10.28 34.35
N MET A 267 -11.87 9.20 34.23
CA MET A 267 -12.38 7.83 34.42
C MET A 267 -12.08 7.29 35.83
N ILE A 268 -11.04 7.81 36.49
CA ILE A 268 -10.66 7.41 37.85
C ILE A 268 -10.52 8.62 38.77
N LEU A 269 -10.69 8.38 40.08
CA LEU A 269 -10.37 9.29 41.17
C LEU A 269 -9.20 8.71 41.96
N LEU A 270 -8.41 9.60 42.54
CA LEU A 270 -7.23 9.25 43.33
C LEU A 270 -7.38 9.91 44.70
N ASP A 271 -7.62 9.09 45.71
CA ASP A 271 -7.72 9.52 47.12
C ASP A 271 -6.71 8.72 47.95
N ASN A 272 -5.79 9.39 48.62
CA ASN A 272 -4.72 8.76 49.43
C ASN A 272 -3.98 7.59 48.73
N ASN A 273 -3.62 7.73 47.44
CA ASN A 273 -3.01 6.67 46.61
C ASN A 273 -3.87 5.41 46.36
N ILE A 274 -5.17 5.47 46.67
CA ILE A 274 -6.16 4.46 46.31
C ILE A 274 -6.90 4.95 45.07
N VAL A 275 -6.97 4.09 44.05
CA VAL A 275 -7.66 4.39 42.81
C VAL A 275 -9.09 3.87 42.86
N SER A 276 -10.07 4.73 42.56
CA SER A 276 -11.48 4.37 42.43
C SER A 276 -12.05 4.81 41.07
N LEU A 277 -13.09 4.13 40.62
CA LEU A 277 -13.78 4.50 39.38
C LEU A 277 -14.67 5.72 39.62
N THR A 278 -14.70 6.63 38.64
CA THR A 278 -15.74 7.67 38.55
C THR A 278 -17.03 7.09 37.97
N GLU A 279 -18.15 7.81 38.07
CA GLU A 279 -19.40 7.45 37.37
C GLU A 279 -19.17 7.26 35.86
N LYS A 280 -18.35 8.12 35.24
CA LYS A 280 -17.99 8.01 33.82
C LYS A 280 -17.19 6.74 33.53
N GLY A 281 -16.18 6.45 34.34
CA GLY A 281 -15.35 5.24 34.22
C GLY A 281 -16.17 3.96 34.42
N GLU A 282 -17.11 3.97 35.36
CA GLU A 282 -17.99 2.82 35.62
C GLU A 282 -19.00 2.60 34.50
N ALA A 283 -19.62 3.66 33.97
CA ALA A 283 -20.51 3.59 32.82
C ALA A 283 -19.77 3.03 31.58
N PHE A 284 -18.57 3.55 31.29
CA PHE A 284 -17.72 3.08 30.21
C PHE A 284 -17.36 1.60 30.36
N THR A 285 -16.88 1.20 31.54
CA THR A 285 -16.46 -0.19 31.81
C THR A 285 -17.63 -1.16 31.71
N SER A 286 -18.81 -0.75 32.17
CA SER A 286 -20.04 -1.55 32.08
C SER A 286 -20.48 -1.76 30.63
N LYS A 287 -20.44 -0.72 29.80
CA LYS A 287 -20.70 -0.83 28.36
C LYS A 287 -19.70 -1.77 27.67
N ALA A 288 -18.41 -1.64 27.97
CA ALA A 288 -17.38 -2.48 27.41
C ALA A 288 -17.56 -3.97 27.77
N ILE A 289 -17.90 -4.29 29.03
CA ILE A 289 -18.22 -5.67 29.46
C ILE A 289 -19.41 -6.21 28.68
N ASN A 290 -20.50 -5.44 28.58
CA ASN A 290 -21.70 -5.86 27.86
C ASN A 290 -21.41 -6.12 26.38
N TYR A 291 -20.58 -5.30 25.74
CA TYR A 291 -20.13 -5.53 24.38
C TYR A 291 -19.35 -6.85 24.25
N ILE A 292 -18.36 -7.09 25.11
CA ILE A 292 -17.55 -8.32 25.10
C ILE A 292 -18.42 -9.57 25.27
N ILE A 293 -19.46 -9.51 26.09
CA ILE A 293 -20.36 -10.66 26.35
C ILE A 293 -21.37 -10.86 25.21
N THR A 294 -21.97 -9.78 24.70
CA THR A 294 -23.14 -9.87 23.80
C THR A 294 -22.81 -9.72 22.31
N ASN A 295 -21.61 -9.22 21.98
CA ASN A 295 -21.15 -8.93 20.62
C ASN A 295 -22.17 -8.08 19.79
N LYS A 296 -22.88 -7.17 20.46
CA LYS A 296 -23.85 -6.26 19.82
C LYS A 296 -23.23 -4.88 19.59
N ASP A 297 -22.93 -4.56 18.33
CA ASP A 297 -22.28 -3.30 17.94
C ASP A 297 -23.09 -2.02 18.26
N ALA A 298 -24.41 -2.12 18.39
CA ALA A 298 -25.29 -0.98 18.65
C ALA A 298 -25.03 -0.24 19.97
N GLN A 299 -24.24 -0.81 20.89
CA GLN A 299 -23.92 -0.21 22.20
C GLN A 299 -22.57 0.52 22.26
N ILE A 300 -21.79 0.52 21.16
CA ILE A 300 -20.44 1.10 21.11
C ILE A 300 -20.25 2.14 20.00
N GLU A 301 -21.30 2.53 19.28
CA GLU A 301 -21.22 3.53 18.20
C GLU A 301 -20.66 4.87 18.71
N ASP A 302 -21.05 5.26 19.93
CA ASP A 302 -20.52 6.42 20.66
C ASP A 302 -19.08 6.23 21.15
N MET A 303 -18.70 5.00 21.50
CA MET A 303 -17.34 4.66 21.97
C MET A 303 -16.32 4.58 20.82
N LYS A 304 -16.76 4.33 19.59
CA LYS A 304 -15.91 4.31 18.38
C LYS A 304 -15.29 5.68 18.10
N ASP A 305 -15.98 6.76 18.42
CA ASP A 305 -15.46 8.11 18.17
C ASP A 305 -14.31 8.45 19.13
N ASP A 306 -14.35 7.94 20.36
CA ASP A 306 -13.39 8.27 21.41
C ASP A 306 -12.22 7.28 21.52
N PHE A 307 -12.36 6.03 21.05
CA PHE A 307 -11.37 4.96 21.24
C PHE A 307 -11.11 4.16 19.95
N PHE A 308 -9.83 4.06 19.56
CA PHE A 308 -9.37 3.27 18.41
C PHE A 308 -9.55 1.75 18.57
N LEU A 309 -9.73 1.25 19.78
CA LEU A 309 -9.97 -0.16 20.08
C LEU A 309 -11.32 -0.63 19.54
N PHE A 310 -12.34 0.24 19.59
CA PHE A 310 -13.69 -0.10 19.14
C PHE A 310 -13.94 0.23 17.66
N ARG A 311 -13.03 0.98 17.02
CA ARG A 311 -12.98 1.17 15.56
C ARG A 311 -12.44 -0.11 14.92
N GLY A 312 -13.29 -1.13 14.77
CA GLY A 312 -13.03 -2.31 13.93
C GLY A 312 -12.68 -1.89 12.50
#